data_AF-A0A8J5IW49-F1
#
_entry.id   AF-A0A8J5IW49-F1
#
_cell.length_a   1.000
_cell.length_b   1.000
_cell.length_c   1.000
_cell.angle_alpha   90.00
_cell.angle_beta   90.00
_cell.angle_gamma   90.00
#
_symmetry.space_group_name_H-M   'P 1'
#
loop_
_entity.id
_entity.type
_entity.pdbx_description
1 polymer ?
#
loop_
_entity_poly.entity_id
_entity_poly.type
_entity_poly.pdbx_seq_one_letter_code
_entity_poly.pdbx_strand_id
1 'polypeptide(L)'
;MRHAGSRKQATCTPNTVLHCLYGFYNLGYSRKELARVYHKSETTIGNWLRVYEATATFERARKASDKKFSSDHRAWLCDFYGKHPLAYLDDAQEAFVQAHHITFAMSSVWRIIHEYGLTWKALERHQ
;
A
#
# COMPACT_ATOMS: atom_id res chain seq x y z
N MET A 1 17.94 -5.41 33.53
CA MET A 1 17.67 -5.66 32.10
C MET A 1 16.16 -5.66 31.88
N ARG A 2 15.60 -4.67 31.19
CA ARG A 2 14.15 -4.61 30.90
C ARG A 2 13.94 -5.12 29.47
N HIS A 3 13.32 -6.28 29.31
CA HIS A 3 12.88 -6.75 28.00
C HIS A 3 11.79 -5.81 27.50
N ALA A 4 12.14 -4.95 26.54
CA ALA A 4 11.17 -4.24 25.72
C ALA A 4 10.47 -5.29 24.85
N GLY A 5 9.32 -5.78 25.32
CA GLY A 5 8.45 -6.64 24.53
C GLY A 5 7.94 -5.84 23.34
N SER A 6 8.51 -6.10 22.15
CA SER A 6 7.98 -5.61 20.88
C SER A 6 6.54 -6.09 20.74
N ARG A 7 5.59 -5.23 21.11
CA ARG A 7 4.15 -5.47 20.98
C ARG A 7 3.86 -5.53 19.48
N LYS A 8 3.79 -6.75 18.93
CA LYS A 8 3.29 -6.98 17.56
C LYS A 8 1.92 -6.31 17.48
N GLN A 9 1.83 -5.19 16.78
CA GLN A 9 0.54 -4.60 16.43
C GLN A 9 -0.17 -5.62 15.55
N ALA A 10 -1.13 -6.35 16.11
CA ALA A 10 -2.02 -7.20 15.33
C ALA A 10 -2.72 -6.29 14.32
N THR A 11 -2.33 -6.41 13.05
CA THR A 11 -2.91 -5.67 11.94
C THR A 11 -4.37 -6.08 11.83
N CYS A 12 -5.29 -5.18 12.18
CA CYS A 12 -6.71 -5.43 12.05
C CYS A 12 -7.12 -5.22 10.60
N THR A 13 -7.81 -6.20 10.02
CA THR A 13 -8.34 -6.08 8.67
C THR A 13 -9.48 -5.05 8.66
N PRO A 14 -9.75 -4.37 7.53
CA PRO A 14 -10.85 -3.42 7.42
C PRO A 14 -12.21 -4.01 7.86
N ASN A 15 -12.41 -5.31 7.60
CA ASN A 15 -13.63 -6.03 7.99
C ASN A 15 -13.82 -6.08 9.51
N THR A 16 -12.75 -6.24 10.28
CA THR A 16 -12.83 -6.22 11.75
C THR A 16 -13.27 -4.85 12.26
N VAL A 17 -12.77 -3.77 11.65
CA VAL A 17 -13.15 -2.40 12.01
C VAL A 17 -14.62 -2.17 11.65
N LEU A 18 -15.05 -2.55 10.44
CA LEU A 18 -16.43 -2.42 10.00
C LEU A 18 -17.41 -3.15 10.91
N HIS A 19 -17.14 -4.42 11.26
CA HIS A 19 -18.00 -5.19 12.16
C HIS A 19 -18.02 -4.59 13.57
N CYS A 20 -16.93 -3.98 14.01
CA CYS A 20 -16.89 -3.25 15.28
C CYS A 20 -17.75 -1.99 15.26
N LEU A 21 -17.70 -1.21 14.17
CA LEU A 21 -18.53 -0.02 14.00
C LEU A 21 -20.02 -0.37 13.97
N TYR A 22 -20.40 -1.43 13.24
CA TYR A 22 -21.76 -1.95 13.24
C TYR A 22 -22.21 -2.37 14.64
N GLY A 23 -21.36 -3.07 15.39
CA GLY A 23 -21.64 -3.45 16.77
C GLY A 23 -21.90 -2.25 17.69
N PHE A 24 -21.20 -1.14 17.48
CA PHE A 24 -21.39 0.08 18.26
C PHE A 24 -22.67 0.84 17.88
N TYR A 25 -22.86 1.14 16.58
CA TYR A 25 -23.95 2.02 16.14
C TYR A 25 -25.28 1.30 15.92
N ASN A 26 -25.28 0.03 15.48
CA ASN A 26 -26.50 -0.71 15.15
C ASN A 26 -26.94 -1.68 16.25
N LEU A 27 -25.99 -2.24 17.01
CA LEU A 27 -26.28 -3.22 18.07
C LEU A 27 -26.21 -2.61 19.47
N GLY A 28 -25.72 -1.37 19.61
CA GLY A 28 -25.66 -0.64 20.88
C GLY A 28 -24.60 -1.15 21.86
N TYR A 29 -23.61 -1.93 21.40
CA TYR A 29 -22.55 -2.40 22.28
C TYR A 29 -21.65 -1.27 22.77
N SER A 30 -21.28 -1.33 24.04
CA SER A 30 -20.32 -0.40 24.63
C SER A 30 -18.88 -0.67 24.14
N ARG A 31 -18.02 0.34 24.24
CA ARG A 31 -16.58 0.21 23.90
C ARG A 31 -15.89 -0.91 24.70
N LYS A 32 -16.32 -1.13 25.95
CA LYS A 32 -15.80 -2.17 26.84
C LYS A 32 -16.19 -3.57 26.39
N GLU A 33 -17.42 -3.76 25.93
CA GLU A 33 -17.88 -5.03 25.38
C GLU A 33 -17.17 -5.36 24.07
N LEU A 34 -17.07 -4.37 23.16
CA LEU A 34 -16.33 -4.53 21.91
C LEU A 34 -14.85 -4.85 22.16
N ALA A 35 -14.21 -4.18 23.12
CA ALA A 35 -12.82 -4.47 23.50
C ALA A 35 -12.63 -5.94 23.92
N ARG A 36 -13.58 -6.50 24.67
CA ARG A 36 -13.58 -7.92 25.05
C ARG A 36 -13.78 -8.84 23.86
N VAL A 37 -14.78 -8.56 23.01
CA VAL A 37 -15.13 -9.38 21.83
C VAL A 37 -13.96 -9.47 20.83
N TYR A 38 -13.28 -8.35 20.57
CA TYR A 38 -12.19 -8.31 19.58
C TYR A 38 -10.79 -8.57 20.16
N HIS A 39 -10.69 -8.81 21.46
CA HIS A 39 -9.42 -8.86 22.19
C HIS A 39 -8.52 -7.66 21.86
N LYS A 40 -9.10 -6.46 22.00
CA LYS A 40 -8.43 -5.17 21.78
C LYS A 40 -8.56 -4.29 23.01
N SER A 41 -7.72 -3.28 23.12
CA SER A 41 -7.88 -2.27 24.17
C SER A 41 -9.07 -1.37 23.85
N GLU A 42 -9.74 -0.85 24.88
CA GLU A 42 -10.80 0.16 24.73
C GLU A 42 -10.28 1.40 23.98
N THR A 43 -9.01 1.75 24.14
CA THR A 43 -8.34 2.81 23.36
C THR A 43 -8.31 2.51 21.86
N THR A 44 -8.09 1.25 21.47
CA THR A 44 -8.09 0.84 20.05
C THR A 44 -9.48 0.97 19.46
N ILE A 45 -10.50 0.48 20.18
CA ILE A 45 -11.91 0.61 19.79
C ILE A 45 -12.30 2.09 19.68
N GLY A 46 -11.94 2.90 20.67
CA GLY A 46 -12.18 4.34 20.68
C GLY A 46 -11.50 5.07 19.51
N ASN A 47 -10.28 4.67 19.14
CA ASN A 47 -9.61 5.22 17.97
C ASN A 47 -10.32 4.86 16.67
N TRP A 48 -10.82 3.62 16.52
CA TRP A 48 -11.60 3.24 15.34
C TRP A 48 -12.87 4.07 15.20
N LEU A 49 -13.62 4.24 16.29
CA LEU A 49 -14.81 5.09 16.32
C LEU A 49 -14.48 6.54 15.95
N ARG A 50 -13.45 7.11 16.59
CA ARG A 50 -13.03 8.49 16.34
C ARG A 50 -12.60 8.73 14.89
N VAL A 51 -11.87 7.80 14.28
CA VAL A 51 -11.47 7.91 12.86
C VAL A 51 -12.71 7.88 11.97
N TYR A 52 -13.63 6.96 12.24
CA TYR A 52 -14.89 6.87 11.49
C TYR A 52 -15.74 8.13 11.64
N GLU A 53 -15.90 8.67 12.85
CA GLU A 53 -16.64 9.92 13.10
C GLU A 53 -16.01 11.12 12.38
N ALA A 54 -14.67 11.17 12.30
CA ALA A 54 -13.97 12.29 11.66
C ALA A 54 -13.93 12.22 10.13
N THR A 55 -13.93 11.01 9.56
CA THR A 55 -13.64 10.82 8.12
C THR A 55 -14.74 10.09 7.36
N ALA A 56 -15.77 9.59 8.05
CA ALA A 56 -16.77 8.67 7.53
C ALA A 56 -16.18 7.40 6.86
N THR A 57 -14.88 7.11 7.06
CA THR A 57 -14.21 5.93 6.54
C THR A 57 -13.58 5.11 7.65
N PHE A 58 -13.52 3.80 7.43
CA PHE A 58 -12.85 2.82 8.28
C PHE A 58 -11.60 2.25 7.60
N GLU A 59 -11.25 2.77 6.42
CA GLU A 59 -10.05 2.39 5.71
C GLU A 59 -8.81 2.95 6.40
N ARG A 60 -7.72 2.18 6.34
CA ARG A 60 -6.43 2.65 6.84
C ARG A 60 -5.93 3.74 5.90
N ALA A 61 -5.55 4.90 6.46
CA ALA A 61 -4.84 5.93 5.72
C ALA A 61 -3.64 5.32 4.99
N ARG A 62 -3.67 5.33 3.66
CA ARG A 62 -2.50 4.98 2.86
C ARG A 62 -1.48 6.08 3.08
N LYS A 63 -0.33 5.72 3.65
CA LYS A 63 0.81 6.66 3.64
C LYS A 63 1.09 6.96 2.17
N ALA A 64 1.20 8.24 1.82
CA ALA A 64 1.86 8.61 0.59
C ALA A 64 3.24 7.96 0.65
N SER A 65 3.49 6.95 -0.18
CA SER A 65 4.83 6.41 -0.31
C SER A 65 5.70 7.59 -0.72
N ASP A 66 6.82 7.85 -0.04
CA ASP A 66 7.84 8.76 -0.55
C ASP A 66 8.13 8.33 -1.99
N LYS A 67 7.62 9.09 -2.94
CA LYS A 67 7.71 8.75 -4.36
C LYS A 67 9.12 9.14 -4.77
N LYS A 68 10.12 8.30 -4.44
CA LYS A 68 11.46 8.36 -5.03
C LYS A 68 11.38 8.45 -6.56
N PHE A 69 10.28 7.95 -7.13
CA PHE A 69 9.95 8.05 -8.55
C PHE A 69 8.79 9.02 -8.78
N SER A 70 9.11 10.21 -9.28
CA SER A 70 8.16 11.21 -9.77
C SER A 70 7.29 10.66 -10.90
N SER A 71 6.21 11.38 -11.23
CA SER A 71 5.44 11.15 -12.47
C SER A 71 6.33 11.14 -13.70
N ASP A 72 7.35 12.00 -13.74
CA ASP A 72 8.21 12.16 -14.92
C ASP A 72 9.09 10.92 -15.15
N HIS A 73 9.64 10.34 -14.09
CA HIS A 73 10.40 9.09 -14.15
C HIS A 73 9.54 7.94 -14.70
N ARG A 74 8.24 7.92 -14.37
CA ARG A 74 7.30 6.89 -14.84
C ARG A 74 6.93 7.10 -16.30
N ALA A 75 6.72 8.34 -16.71
CA ALA A 75 6.44 8.70 -18.10
C ALA A 75 7.63 8.35 -19.01
N TRP A 76 8.85 8.62 -18.56
CA TRP A 76 10.07 8.25 -19.29
C TRP A 76 10.18 6.74 -19.51
N LEU A 77 9.89 5.93 -18.49
CA LEU A 77 9.86 4.46 -18.62
C LEU A 77 8.83 3.98 -19.65
N CYS A 78 7.66 4.62 -19.71
CA CYS A 78 6.64 4.27 -20.71
C CYS A 78 7.09 4.64 -22.13
N ASP A 79 7.70 5.81 -22.31
CA ASP A 79 8.25 6.25 -23.59
C ASP A 79 9.41 5.34 -24.05
N PHE A 80 10.27 4.91 -23.11
CA PHE A 80 11.35 3.96 -23.38
C PHE A 80 10.81 2.63 -23.93
N TYR A 81 9.81 2.02 -23.28
CA TYR A 81 9.20 0.78 -23.77
C TYR A 81 8.36 0.99 -25.04
N GLY A 82 7.84 2.20 -25.29
CA GLY A 82 7.21 2.54 -26.55
C GLY A 82 8.19 2.54 -27.73
N LYS A 83 9.43 2.98 -27.50
CA LYS A 83 10.52 2.99 -28.49
C LYS A 83 11.25 1.65 -28.58
N HIS A 84 11.30 0.90 -27.48
CA HIS A 84 12.01 -0.36 -27.36
C HIS A 84 11.07 -1.45 -26.78
N PRO A 85 10.11 -1.94 -27.58
CA PRO A 85 9.10 -2.88 -27.10
C PRO A 85 9.66 -4.25 -26.67
N LEU A 86 10.89 -4.57 -27.07
CA LEU A 86 11.58 -5.82 -26.74
C LEU A 86 12.77 -5.62 -25.77
N ALA A 87 12.95 -4.42 -25.22
CA ALA A 87 14.03 -4.18 -24.26
C ALA A 87 13.82 -5.02 -22.99
N TYR A 88 14.90 -5.62 -22.51
CA TYR A 88 14.87 -6.33 -21.24
C TYR A 88 14.85 -5.34 -20.07
N LEU A 89 14.55 -5.85 -18.87
CA LEU A 89 14.46 -5.03 -17.67
C LEU A 89 15.82 -4.42 -17.28
N ASP A 90 16.91 -5.15 -17.54
CA ASP A 90 18.27 -4.66 -17.33
C ASP A 90 18.61 -3.50 -18.28
N ASP A 91 18.20 -3.59 -19.56
CA ASP A 91 18.38 -2.51 -20.55
C ASP A 91 17.63 -1.24 -20.12
N ALA A 92 16.39 -1.40 -19.63
CA ALA A 92 15.60 -0.29 -19.11
C ALA A 92 16.21 0.32 -17.85
N GLN A 93 16.79 -0.51 -16.97
CA GLN A 93 17.46 -0.04 -15.77
C GLN A 93 18.73 0.74 -16.12
N GLU A 94 19.57 0.23 -17.00
CA GLU A 94 20.80 0.89 -17.44
C GLU A 94 20.48 2.24 -18.10
N ALA A 95 19.52 2.25 -19.04
CA ALA A 95 19.09 3.46 -19.72
C ALA A 95 18.48 4.49 -18.74
N PHE A 96 17.75 4.05 -17.71
CA PHE A 96 17.20 4.93 -16.67
C PHE A 96 18.29 5.55 -15.79
N VAL A 97 19.30 4.75 -15.40
CA VAL A 97 20.45 5.23 -14.63
C VAL A 97 21.26 6.24 -15.45
N GLN A 98 21.43 6.01 -16.75
CA GLN A 98 22.08 6.94 -17.68
C GLN A 98 21.29 8.25 -17.80
N ALA A 99 19.97 8.19 -17.95
CA ALA A 99 19.13 9.37 -18.21
C ALA A 99 18.86 10.23 -16.97
N HIS A 100 18.69 9.61 -15.79
CA HIS A 100 18.26 10.30 -14.58
C HIS A 100 19.30 10.29 -13.45
N HIS A 101 20.42 9.59 -13.60
CA HIS A 101 21.47 9.43 -12.57
C HIS A 101 20.97 8.92 -11.21
N ILE A 102 19.81 8.25 -11.20
CA ILE A 102 19.20 7.69 -10.00
C ILE A 102 19.32 6.17 -10.06
N THR A 103 19.97 5.59 -9.05
CA THR A 103 20.02 4.13 -8.92
C THR A 103 18.66 3.57 -8.57
N PHE A 104 18.34 2.51 -9.28
CA PHE A 104 17.02 1.94 -9.36
C PHE A 104 17.10 0.45 -9.06
N ALA A 105 16.24 -0.09 -8.20
CA ALA A 105 16.19 -1.54 -7.93
C ALA A 105 15.21 -2.22 -8.89
N MET A 106 15.56 -3.36 -9.49
CA MET A 106 14.72 -4.10 -10.45
C MET A 106 13.25 -4.27 -10.00
N SER A 107 13.02 -4.50 -8.71
CA SER A 107 11.68 -4.62 -8.10
C SER A 107 10.82 -3.36 -8.23
N SER A 108 11.45 -2.19 -8.30
CA SER A 108 10.76 -0.93 -8.55
C SER A 108 10.29 -0.82 -10.01
N VAL A 109 10.97 -1.46 -10.98
CA VAL A 109 10.68 -1.32 -12.45
C VAL A 109 9.43 -2.13 -12.65
N TRP A 110 9.45 -3.35 -12.14
CA TRP A 110 8.29 -4.21 -12.05
C TRP A 110 7.08 -3.51 -11.44
N ARG A 111 7.25 -2.83 -10.30
CA ARG A 111 6.13 -2.11 -9.67
C ARG A 111 5.59 -0.98 -10.56
N ILE A 112 6.45 -0.19 -11.18
CA ILE A 112 6.03 0.91 -12.07
C ILE A 112 5.34 0.36 -13.32
N ILE A 113 5.94 -0.61 -14.00
CA ILE A 113 5.37 -1.29 -15.18
C ILE A 113 3.98 -1.88 -14.85
N HIS A 114 3.86 -2.56 -13.72
CA HIS A 114 2.60 -3.15 -13.28
C HIS A 114 1.55 -2.09 -12.90
N GLU A 115 1.96 -0.96 -12.32
CA GLU A 115 1.06 0.18 -12.05
C GLU A 115 0.50 0.79 -13.35
N TYR A 116 1.23 0.68 -14.48
CA TYR A 116 0.80 1.16 -15.80
C TYR A 116 0.09 0.09 -16.65
N GLY A 117 -0.19 -1.09 -16.11
CA GLY A 117 -0.93 -2.14 -16.81
C GLY A 117 -0.15 -2.88 -17.90
N LEU A 118 1.15 -2.64 -18.01
CA LEU A 118 2.05 -3.37 -18.91
C LEU A 118 2.38 -4.74 -18.29
N THR A 119 1.40 -5.66 -18.28
CA THR A 119 1.65 -7.03 -17.83
C THR A 119 2.57 -7.74 -18.83
N TRP A 120 3.57 -8.48 -18.34
CA TRP A 120 4.52 -9.33 -19.10
C TRP A 120 3.87 -10.16 -20.23
N LYS A 121 2.60 -10.55 -20.07
CA LYS A 121 1.77 -11.20 -21.12
C LYS A 121 1.58 -10.38 -22.41
N ALA A 122 1.81 -9.08 -22.40
CA ALA A 122 1.80 -8.24 -23.59
C ALA A 122 3.14 -8.33 -24.36
N LEU A 123 4.25 -8.53 -23.65
CA LEU A 123 5.59 -8.67 -24.24
C LEU A 123 5.77 -10.05 -24.90
N GLU A 124 5.26 -11.12 -24.27
CA GLU A 124 5.41 -12.50 -24.78
C GLU A 124 4.58 -12.84 -26.02
N ARG A 125 3.55 -12.03 -26.38
CA ARG A 125 2.65 -12.32 -27.52
C ARG A 125 3.13 -11.78 -28.87
N HIS A 126 4.28 -11.10 -28.91
CA HIS A 126 4.88 -10.57 -30.13
C HIS A 126 6.08 -11.41 -30.63
N GLN A 127 6.17 -12.67 -30.21
CA GLN A 127 7.04 -13.70 -30.80
C GLN A 127 6.29 -14.56 -31.83
#